data_AF-A0A5N6RS05-F1
#
_entry.id   AF-A0A5N6RS05-F1
#
_cell.length_a   1.000
_cell.length_b   1.000
_cell.length_c   1.000
_cell.angle_alpha   90.00
_cell.angle_beta   90.00
_cell.angle_gamma   90.00
#
_symmetry.space_group_name_H-M   'P 1'
#
loop_
_entity.id
_entity.type
_entity.pdbx_description
1 polymer ?
#
loop_
_entity_poly.entity_id
_entity_poly.type
_entity_poly.pdbx_seq_one_letter_code
_entity_poly.pdbx_strand_id
1 'polypeptide(L)'
;MMQLAGPSSPQFQPTHGLIDGPLPPRLLREACKFVKLVKEYKNREVYDRLLQILKDYVEQRIDVSGTASRIKQLVEHHSELRQGVKRLQHEVKVANFTAKVEGRLAMSDCIRYYVIIEGYRSRQKSMVKTIKEMAVLFANHRDLLLDFLGFLPCGFNLSD
;
A
#
# COMPACT_ATOMS: atom_id res chain seq x y z
N MET A 1 -19.72 -46.01 23.18
CA MET A 1 -19.38 -45.90 21.74
C MET A 1 -18.73 -44.54 21.51
N MET A 2 -17.50 -44.53 20.99
CA MET A 2 -16.71 -43.34 20.72
C MET A 2 -17.24 -42.65 19.45
N GLN A 3 -17.48 -41.33 19.48
CA GLN A 3 -17.63 -40.54 18.26
C GLN A 3 -16.29 -39.90 17.91
N LEU A 4 -15.76 -40.24 16.74
CA LEU A 4 -14.58 -39.63 16.15
C LEU A 4 -14.88 -38.15 15.83
N ALA A 5 -14.19 -37.23 16.50
CA ALA A 5 -14.02 -35.88 15.99
C ALA A 5 -13.13 -35.95 14.74
N GLY A 6 -13.66 -35.49 13.60
CA GLY A 6 -12.91 -35.40 12.34
C GLY A 6 -11.72 -34.44 12.44
N PRO A 7 -10.73 -34.55 11.55
CA PRO A 7 -9.55 -33.70 11.59
C PRO A 7 -9.94 -32.25 11.35
N SER A 8 -9.63 -31.40 12.33
CA SER A 8 -9.65 -29.95 12.19
C SER A 8 -8.78 -29.55 11.02
N SER A 9 -9.40 -29.13 9.91
CA SER A 9 -8.69 -28.44 8.83
C SER A 9 -8.01 -27.20 9.42
N PRO A 10 -6.70 -26.99 9.21
CA PRO A 10 -6.06 -25.76 9.65
C PRO A 10 -6.74 -24.59 8.95
N GLN A 11 -7.37 -23.73 9.75
CA GLN A 11 -7.83 -22.44 9.27
C GLN A 11 -6.62 -21.70 8.72
N PHE A 12 -6.62 -21.45 7.41
CA PHE A 12 -5.82 -20.37 6.86
C PHE A 12 -6.32 -19.07 7.50
N GLN A 13 -5.55 -18.54 8.45
CA GLN A 13 -5.68 -17.17 8.90
C GLN A 13 -4.61 -16.33 8.20
N PRO A 14 -4.94 -15.54 7.16
CA PRO A 14 -4.08 -14.49 6.69
C PRO A 14 -4.39 -13.22 7.48
N THR A 15 -3.99 -13.15 8.75
CA THR A 15 -3.94 -11.86 9.45
C THR A 15 -2.61 -11.19 9.18
N HIS A 16 -2.55 -10.29 8.21
CA HIS A 16 -1.99 -8.92 8.35
C HIS A 16 -1.75 -8.25 6.99
N GLY A 17 -2.80 -7.61 6.50
CA GLY A 17 -2.77 -6.66 5.39
C GLY A 17 -4.21 -6.39 5.00
N LEU A 18 -4.70 -5.16 5.16
CA LEU A 18 -6.09 -4.71 4.98
C LEU A 18 -6.60 -4.79 3.52
N ILE A 19 -6.18 -5.78 2.75
CA ILE A 19 -6.64 -6.02 1.39
C ILE A 19 -7.21 -7.45 1.33
N ASP A 20 -8.38 -7.65 1.93
CA ASP A 20 -9.18 -8.88 1.81
C ASP A 20 -9.92 -8.98 0.44
N GLY A 21 -9.44 -8.26 -0.57
CA GLY A 21 -10.03 -8.18 -1.90
C GLY A 21 -8.99 -8.16 -3.02
N PRO A 22 -9.41 -8.10 -4.29
CA PRO A 22 -8.48 -7.96 -5.41
C PRO A 22 -7.57 -6.74 -5.22
N LEU A 23 -6.27 -6.89 -5.48
CA LEU A 23 -5.33 -5.79 -5.42
C LEU A 23 -5.82 -4.62 -6.28
N PRO A 24 -5.81 -3.36 -5.77
CA PRO A 24 -6.19 -2.21 -6.56
C PRO A 24 -5.40 -2.14 -7.88
N PRO A 25 -6.02 -1.75 -9.01
CA PRO A 25 -5.37 -1.80 -10.32
C PRO A 25 -4.03 -1.06 -10.41
N ARG A 26 -3.86 0.03 -9.63
CA ARG A 26 -2.61 0.79 -9.57
C ARG A 26 -1.50 0.02 -8.83
N LEU A 27 -1.83 -0.60 -7.70
CA LEU A 27 -0.91 -1.44 -6.96
C LEU A 27 -0.49 -2.67 -7.78
N LEU A 28 -1.44 -3.33 -8.44
CA LEU A 28 -1.15 -4.45 -9.35
C LEU A 28 -0.21 -4.02 -10.49
N ARG A 29 -0.46 -2.84 -11.09
CA ARG A 29 0.39 -2.32 -12.16
C ARG A 29 1.83 -2.07 -11.69
N GLU A 30 2.00 -1.45 -10.53
CA GLU A 30 3.34 -1.23 -9.98
C GLU A 30 4.03 -2.55 -9.58
N ALA A 31 3.29 -3.54 -9.07
CA ALA A 31 3.80 -4.88 -8.79
C ALA A 31 4.35 -5.53 -10.07
N CYS A 32 3.60 -5.51 -11.17
CA CYS A 32 4.04 -6.03 -12.46
C CYS A 32 5.31 -5.31 -12.96
N LYS A 33 5.38 -3.97 -12.83
CA LYS A 33 6.57 -3.20 -13.21
C LYS A 33 7.79 -3.59 -12.37
N PHE A 34 7.63 -3.78 -11.06
CA PHE A 34 8.72 -4.18 -10.19
C PHE A 34 9.25 -5.57 -10.52
N VAL A 35 8.37 -6.55 -10.75
CA VAL A 35 8.78 -7.90 -11.18
C VAL A 35 9.53 -7.85 -12.50
N LYS A 36 9.06 -7.04 -13.47
CA LYS A 36 9.76 -6.83 -14.74
C LYS A 36 11.14 -6.21 -14.53
N LEU A 37 11.23 -5.17 -13.69
CA LEU A 37 12.48 -4.50 -13.37
C LEU A 37 13.51 -5.46 -12.76
N VAL A 38 13.10 -6.30 -11.81
CA VAL A 38 13.98 -7.31 -11.19
C VAL A 38 14.50 -8.31 -12.23
N LYS A 39 13.66 -8.76 -13.16
CA LYS A 39 14.05 -9.67 -14.25
C LYS A 39 15.05 -9.01 -15.22
N GLU A 40 14.83 -7.74 -15.55
CA GLU A 40 15.69 -6.98 -16.47
C GLU A 40 16.99 -6.51 -15.83
N TYR A 41 17.07 -6.45 -14.51
CA TYR A 41 18.26 -6.05 -13.77
C TYR A 41 19.46 -6.99 -13.98
N LYS A 42 19.23 -8.22 -14.49
CA LYS A 42 20.25 -9.23 -14.85
C LYS A 42 21.31 -9.51 -13.76
N ASN A 43 21.00 -9.24 -12.50
CA ASN A 43 21.85 -9.57 -11.36
C ASN A 43 21.32 -10.84 -10.68
N ARG A 44 22.01 -11.96 -10.92
CA ARG A 44 21.62 -13.28 -10.39
C ARG A 44 21.55 -13.28 -8.86
N GLU A 45 22.51 -12.66 -8.18
CA GLU A 45 22.53 -12.65 -6.72
C GLU A 45 21.31 -11.94 -6.13
N VAL A 46 20.93 -10.80 -6.70
CA VAL A 46 19.75 -10.06 -6.23
C VAL A 46 18.48 -10.86 -6.47
N TYR A 47 18.37 -11.50 -7.64
CA TYR A 47 17.23 -12.32 -7.99
C TYR A 47 17.09 -13.54 -7.05
N ASP A 48 18.17 -14.28 -6.84
CA ASP A 48 18.18 -15.47 -5.99
C ASP A 48 17.89 -15.12 -4.53
N ARG A 49 18.46 -14.02 -4.02
CA ARG A 49 18.15 -13.53 -2.66
C ARG A 49 16.70 -13.07 -2.55
N LEU A 50 16.13 -12.41 -3.57
CA LEU A 50 14.72 -12.02 -3.56
C LEU A 50 13.80 -13.26 -3.52
N LEU A 51 14.09 -14.28 -4.34
CA LEU A 51 13.35 -15.55 -4.31
C LEU A 51 13.44 -16.23 -2.95
N GLN A 52 14.62 -16.22 -2.31
CA GLN A 52 14.79 -16.78 -0.98
C GLN A 52 13.95 -16.03 0.07
N ILE A 53 13.91 -14.70 0.01
CA ILE A 53 13.05 -13.90 0.92
C ILE A 53 11.57 -14.27 0.72
N LEU A 54 11.10 -14.35 -0.53
CA LEU A 54 9.71 -14.72 -0.82
C LEU A 54 9.39 -16.15 -0.37
N LYS A 55 10.33 -17.08 -0.55
CA LYS A 55 10.19 -18.45 -0.07
C LYS A 55 10.10 -18.51 1.46
N ASP A 56 10.97 -17.81 2.17
CA ASP A 56 10.92 -17.75 3.64
C ASP A 56 9.59 -17.19 4.16
N TYR A 57 8.99 -16.23 3.44
CA TYR A 57 7.65 -15.72 3.75
C TYR A 57 6.55 -16.76 3.53
N VAL A 58 6.57 -17.46 2.38
CA VAL A 58 5.60 -18.53 2.08
C VAL A 58 5.72 -19.70 3.06
N GLU A 59 6.94 -20.03 3.49
CA GLU A 59 7.23 -21.05 4.51
C GLU A 59 6.98 -20.55 5.95
N GLN A 60 6.42 -19.34 6.13
CA GLN A 60 6.12 -18.72 7.41
C GLN A 60 7.32 -18.57 8.35
N ARG A 61 8.56 -18.58 7.82
CA ARG A 61 9.79 -18.36 8.59
C ARG A 61 10.01 -16.90 8.94
N ILE A 62 9.47 -16.01 8.12
CA ILE A 62 9.45 -14.57 8.33
C ILE A 62 8.05 -14.04 8.08
N ASP A 63 7.71 -12.97 8.79
CA ASP A 63 6.45 -12.27 8.64
C ASP A 63 6.56 -11.12 7.61
N VAL A 64 5.50 -10.32 7.50
CA VAL A 64 5.44 -9.15 6.61
C VAL A 64 6.54 -8.14 6.96
N SER A 65 6.78 -7.90 8.24
CA SER A 65 7.80 -6.97 8.72
C SER A 65 9.22 -7.43 8.34
N GLY A 66 9.53 -8.70 8.58
CA GLY A 66 10.79 -9.33 8.22
C GLY A 66 11.02 -9.33 6.72
N THR A 67 9.98 -9.60 5.94
CA THR A 67 10.02 -9.57 4.46
C THR A 67 10.35 -8.16 3.96
N ALA A 68 9.65 -7.14 4.45
CA ALA A 68 9.89 -5.75 4.06
C ALA A 68 11.31 -5.29 4.43
N SER A 69 11.79 -5.65 5.61
CA SER A 69 13.14 -5.33 6.07
C SER A 69 14.22 -5.93 5.17
N ARG A 70 14.11 -7.23 4.87
CA ARG A 70 15.09 -7.94 4.02
C ARG A 70 15.07 -7.42 2.58
N ILE A 71 13.90 -7.12 2.01
CA ILE A 71 13.81 -6.51 0.66
C ILE A 71 14.47 -5.12 0.66
N LYS A 72 14.25 -4.31 1.70
CA LYS A 72 14.85 -2.97 1.81
C LYS A 72 16.37 -3.04 1.85
N GLN A 73 16.94 -3.96 2.63
CA GLN A 73 18.39 -4.20 2.68
C GLN A 73 18.91 -4.71 1.32
N LEU A 74 18.21 -5.64 0.70
CA LEU A 74 18.60 -6.22 -0.59
C LEU A 74 18.74 -5.15 -1.69
N VAL A 75 17.89 -4.12 -1.69
CA VAL A 75 17.90 -3.08 -2.73
C VAL A 75 18.70 -1.83 -2.35
N GLU A 76 19.35 -1.80 -1.18
CA GLU A 76 19.95 -0.59 -0.61
C GLU A 76 20.98 0.07 -1.55
N HIS A 77 21.83 -0.75 -2.17
CA HIS A 77 22.86 -0.30 -3.12
C HIS A 77 22.40 -0.34 -4.60
N HIS A 78 21.13 -0.65 -4.85
CA HIS A 78 20.58 -0.81 -6.20
C HIS A 78 19.54 0.28 -6.48
N SER A 79 20.00 1.43 -7.00
CA SER A 79 19.18 2.65 -7.18
C SER A 79 17.83 2.40 -7.86
N GLU A 80 17.85 1.66 -8.96
CA GLU A 80 16.66 1.32 -9.75
C GLU A 80 15.66 0.49 -8.95
N LEU A 81 16.14 -0.59 -8.30
CA LEU A 81 15.31 -1.47 -7.50
C LEU A 81 14.76 -0.75 -6.28
N ARG A 82 15.58 0.06 -5.61
CA ARG A 82 15.17 0.91 -4.49
C ARG A 82 14.06 1.87 -4.91
N GLN A 83 14.16 2.47 -6.09
CA GLN A 83 13.10 3.33 -6.62
C GLN A 83 11.83 2.53 -6.93
N GLY A 84 11.96 1.32 -7.46
CA GLY A 84 10.86 0.39 -7.66
C GLY A 84 10.13 0.04 -6.36
N VAL A 85 10.87 -0.31 -5.30
CA VAL A 85 10.31 -0.58 -3.97
C VAL A 85 9.60 0.66 -3.40
N LYS A 86 10.17 1.85 -3.56
CA LYS A 86 9.50 3.10 -3.13
C LYS A 86 8.16 3.32 -3.85
N ARG A 87 8.09 3.06 -5.16
CA ARG A 87 6.82 3.16 -5.92
C ARG A 87 5.78 2.16 -5.41
N LEU A 88 6.19 0.92 -5.15
CA LEU A 88 5.30 -0.09 -4.55
C LEU A 88 4.78 0.32 -3.18
N GLN A 89 5.67 0.75 -2.30
CA GLN A 89 5.31 1.21 -0.96
C GLN A 89 4.34 2.38 -1.00
N HIS A 90 4.53 3.31 -1.94
CA HIS A 90 3.61 4.41 -2.17
C HIS A 90 2.20 3.90 -2.55
N GLU A 91 2.08 3.00 -3.52
CA GLU A 91 0.76 2.48 -3.92
C GLU A 91 0.11 1.61 -2.84
N VAL A 92 0.88 0.87 -2.03
CA VAL A 92 0.35 0.18 -0.84
C VAL A 92 -0.19 1.19 0.18
N LYS A 93 0.53 2.28 0.43
CA LYS A 93 0.08 3.35 1.33
C LYS A 93 -1.24 3.97 0.83
N VAL A 94 -1.33 4.25 -0.47
CA VAL A 94 -2.57 4.75 -1.10
C VAL A 94 -3.71 3.75 -0.98
N ALA A 95 -3.48 2.46 -1.29
CA ALA A 95 -4.48 1.41 -1.20
C ALA A 95 -5.06 1.29 0.22
N ASN A 96 -4.18 1.23 1.23
CA ASN A 96 -4.60 1.14 2.62
C ASN A 96 -5.37 2.39 3.08
N PHE A 97 -4.93 3.59 2.67
CA PHE A 97 -5.63 4.82 3.00
C PHE A 97 -7.03 4.87 2.36
N THR A 98 -7.15 4.50 1.08
CA THR A 98 -8.44 4.43 0.38
C THR A 98 -9.40 3.46 1.08
N ALA A 99 -8.94 2.24 1.41
CA ALA A 99 -9.77 1.27 2.14
C ALA A 99 -10.20 1.80 3.52
N LYS A 100 -9.30 2.53 4.21
CA LYS A 100 -9.60 3.17 5.50
C LYS A 100 -10.67 4.27 5.37
N VAL A 101 -10.62 5.06 4.30
CA VAL A 101 -11.65 6.08 4.00
C VAL A 101 -12.99 5.41 3.71
N GLU A 102 -13.01 4.41 2.83
CA GLU A 102 -14.23 3.70 2.43
C GLU A 102 -14.89 2.94 3.58
N GLY A 103 -14.09 2.38 4.50
CA GLY A 103 -14.60 1.68 5.68
C GLY A 103 -15.11 2.61 6.79
N ARG A 104 -14.88 3.93 6.71
CA ARG A 104 -15.23 4.88 7.78
C ARG A 104 -16.24 5.94 7.38
N LEU A 105 -16.27 6.32 6.11
CA LEU A 105 -17.18 7.35 5.62
C LEU A 105 -18.48 6.74 5.09
N ALA A 106 -19.56 7.51 5.19
CA ALA A 106 -20.80 7.18 4.49
C ALA A 106 -20.59 7.24 2.97
N MET A 107 -21.40 6.50 2.20
CA MET A 107 -21.29 6.45 0.73
C MET A 107 -21.30 7.85 0.07
N SER A 108 -22.14 8.76 0.55
CA SER A 108 -22.18 10.16 0.08
C SER A 108 -20.84 10.87 0.25
N ASP A 109 -20.13 10.56 1.32
CA ASP A 109 -18.88 11.21 1.71
C ASP A 109 -17.70 10.57 0.98
N CYS A 110 -17.76 9.26 0.73
CA CYS A 110 -16.88 8.58 -0.21
C CYS A 110 -16.99 9.17 -1.63
N ILE A 111 -18.21 9.43 -2.12
CA ILE A 111 -18.40 10.10 -3.42
C ILE A 111 -17.76 11.49 -3.40
N ARG A 112 -17.97 12.27 -2.34
CA ARG A 112 -17.33 13.60 -2.18
C ARG A 112 -15.80 13.49 -2.16
N TYR A 113 -15.25 12.53 -1.43
CA TYR A 113 -13.81 12.24 -1.39
C TYR A 113 -13.26 12.03 -2.80
N TYR A 114 -13.88 11.14 -3.59
CA TYR A 114 -13.44 10.85 -4.94
C TYR A 114 -13.55 12.04 -5.89
N VAL A 115 -14.59 12.87 -5.76
CA VAL A 115 -14.74 14.13 -6.52
C VAL A 115 -13.63 15.14 -6.18
N ILE A 116 -13.22 15.22 -4.92
CA ILE A 116 -12.11 16.10 -4.50
C ILE A 116 -10.80 15.61 -5.12
N ILE A 117 -10.50 14.32 -5.00
CA ILE A 117 -9.29 13.70 -5.59
C ILE A 117 -9.26 13.85 -7.12
N GLU A 118 -10.38 13.61 -7.80
CA GLU A 118 -10.44 13.71 -9.25
C GLU A 118 -10.31 15.18 -9.72
N GLY A 119 -10.85 16.13 -8.98
CA GLY A 119 -10.64 17.56 -9.24
C GLY A 119 -9.17 17.97 -9.14
N TYR A 120 -8.41 17.41 -8.21
CA TYR A 120 -6.96 17.60 -8.14
C TYR A 120 -6.23 16.93 -9.33
N ARG A 121 -6.56 15.66 -9.62
CA ARG A 121 -5.90 14.87 -10.68
C ARG A 121 -6.12 15.44 -12.08
N SER A 122 -7.30 16.00 -12.34
CA SER A 122 -7.66 16.69 -13.59
C SER A 122 -7.11 18.12 -13.69
N ARG A 123 -6.32 18.57 -12.71
CA ARG A 123 -5.76 19.94 -12.59
C ARG A 123 -6.82 21.04 -12.48
N GLN A 124 -8.07 20.70 -12.17
CA GLN A 124 -9.14 21.68 -11.96
C GLN A 124 -9.10 22.32 -10.56
N LYS A 125 -8.49 21.63 -9.59
CA LYS A 125 -8.33 22.12 -8.21
C LYS A 125 -6.85 22.21 -7.84
N SER A 126 -6.47 23.30 -7.18
CA SER A 126 -5.14 23.45 -6.59
C SER A 126 -4.97 22.52 -5.38
N MET A 127 -3.72 22.28 -4.98
CA MET A 127 -3.42 21.49 -3.78
C MET A 127 -4.02 22.13 -2.52
N VAL A 128 -3.89 23.46 -2.35
CA VAL A 128 -4.47 24.17 -1.21
C VAL A 128 -5.99 24.04 -1.15
N LYS A 129 -6.68 24.18 -2.28
CA LYS A 129 -8.13 23.98 -2.34
C LYS A 129 -8.50 22.54 -1.96
N THR A 130 -7.76 21.57 -2.48
CA THR A 130 -7.93 20.14 -2.18
C THR A 130 -7.78 19.88 -0.68
N ILE A 131 -6.75 20.44 -0.03
CA ILE A 131 -6.53 20.28 1.41
C ILE A 131 -7.66 20.91 2.23
N LYS A 132 -8.11 22.11 1.88
CA LYS A 132 -9.26 22.76 2.55
C LYS A 132 -10.53 21.92 2.45
N GLU A 133 -10.84 21.39 1.27
CA GLU A 133 -12.00 20.52 1.07
C GLU A 133 -11.87 19.20 1.86
N MET A 134 -10.67 18.59 1.88
CA MET A 134 -10.40 17.40 2.68
C MET A 134 -10.50 17.67 4.19
N ALA A 135 -10.06 18.83 4.67
CA ALA A 135 -10.18 19.21 6.08
C ALA A 135 -11.64 19.33 6.51
N VAL A 136 -12.52 19.85 5.64
CA VAL A 136 -13.97 19.89 5.90
C VAL A 136 -14.56 18.47 5.86
N LEU A 137 -14.20 17.66 4.85
CA LEU A 137 -14.72 16.30 4.71
C LEU A 137 -14.34 15.41 5.90
N PHE A 138 -13.11 15.56 6.42
CA PHE A 138 -12.58 14.77 7.53
C PHE A 138 -12.69 15.47 8.88
N ALA A 139 -13.56 16.49 9.04
CA ALA A 139 -13.66 17.27 10.27
C ALA A 139 -13.87 16.41 11.54
N ASN A 140 -14.63 15.32 11.41
CA ASN A 140 -14.88 14.36 12.50
C ASN A 140 -13.93 13.15 12.49
N HIS A 141 -12.95 13.14 11.59
CA HIS A 141 -12.00 12.04 11.37
C HIS A 141 -10.57 12.57 11.28
N ARG A 142 -10.07 13.12 12.39
CA ARG A 142 -8.75 13.78 12.46
C ARG A 142 -7.61 12.89 11.94
N ASP A 143 -7.68 11.58 12.18
CA ASP A 143 -6.65 10.65 11.73
C ASP A 143 -6.65 10.45 10.20
N LEU A 144 -7.81 10.50 9.55
CA LEU A 144 -7.89 10.49 8.08
C LEU A 144 -7.24 11.75 7.48
N LEU A 145 -7.44 12.91 8.11
CA LEU A 145 -6.77 14.14 7.68
C LEU A 145 -5.25 14.07 7.86
N LEU A 146 -4.78 13.57 9.00
CA LEU A 146 -3.34 13.42 9.25
C LEU A 146 -2.69 12.44 8.27
N ASP A 147 -3.34 11.30 8.01
CA ASP A 147 -2.86 10.33 7.02
C ASP A 147 -2.81 10.95 5.61
N PHE A 148 -3.83 11.73 5.24
CA PHE A 148 -3.88 12.46 3.97
C PHE A 148 -2.73 13.47 3.84
N LEU A 149 -2.49 14.28 4.87
CA LEU A 149 -1.38 15.25 4.90
C LEU A 149 -0.02 14.54 4.82
N GLY A 150 0.08 13.30 5.31
CA GLY A 150 1.27 12.45 5.17
C GLY A 150 1.59 12.05 3.72
N PHE A 151 0.76 12.37 2.73
CA PHE A 151 1.10 12.22 1.30
C PHE A 151 1.72 13.47 0.68
N LEU A 152 1.73 14.60 1.38
CA LEU A 152 2.30 15.83 0.85
C LEU A 152 3.84 15.77 0.80
N PRO A 153 4.48 16.41 -0.20
CA PRO A 153 5.93 16.55 -0.23
C PRO A 153 6.43 17.28 1.02
N CYS A 154 7.60 16.89 1.53
CA CYS A 154 8.27 17.63 2.60
C CYS A 154 8.49 19.08 2.16
N GLY A 155 8.02 20.04 2.96
CA GLY A 155 8.16 21.48 2.68
C GLY A 155 6.96 22.14 2.00
N PHE A 156 5.84 21.44 1.79
CA PHE A 156 4.62 22.07 1.30
C PHE A 156 4.06 23.08 2.32
N ASN A 157 4.03 24.37 1.96
CA ASN A 157 3.47 25.43 2.79
C ASN A 157 2.00 25.66 2.41
N LEU A 158 1.12 25.73 3.41
CA LEU A 158 -0.32 26.00 3.22
C LEU A 158 -0.62 27.48 2.95
N SER A 159 0.41 28.32 2.92
CA SER A 159 0.32 29.78 2.84
C SER A 159 0.52 30.35 1.41
N ASP A 160 0.88 29.52 0.43
CA ASP A 160 1.01 29.89 -1.00
C ASP A 160 -0.23 29.47 -1.81
#